data_AF-X1ILX0-F1
#
_entry.id   AF-X1ILX0-F1
#
_cell.length_a   1.000
_cell.length_b   1.000
_cell.length_c   1.000
_cell.angle_alpha   90.00
_cell.angle_beta   90.00
_cell.angle_gamma   90.00
#
_symmetry.space_group_name_H-M   'P 1'
#
loop_
_entity.id
_entity.type
_entity.pdbx_description
1 polymer ?
#
loop_
_entity_poly.entity_id
_entity_poly.type
_entity_poly.pdbx_seq_one_letter_code
_entity_poly.pdbx_strand_id
1 'polypeptide(L)'
;TVVLAEINGLLIANAGIDHSNSGGENFVVLLPKNPQKTVNEYRAFFMKEFDLKNLGVILSDSRVQPLKKGTIGVAIAVSGFEPIEDCRGRSDLFGRPLLITQRAVADDLVSAAQILLGEADEQTPIVIIKGAPVTFIDKPPSSMQMDPEECLYMNIFAQYLLKKNEKKKE
;
A
#
# COMPACT_ATOMS: atom_id res chain seq x y z
N THR A 1 1.34 1.36 -24.34
CA THR A 1 2.61 1.59 -23.63
C THR A 1 2.33 1.73 -22.16
N VAL A 2 3.01 0.97 -21.30
CA VAL A 2 2.90 1.16 -19.84
C VAL A 2 3.90 2.24 -19.44
N VAL A 3 3.44 3.22 -18.65
CA VAL A 3 4.30 4.28 -18.11
C VAL A 3 4.44 4.09 -16.61
N LEU A 4 5.65 4.23 -16.08
CA LEU A 4 5.87 4.25 -14.64
C LEU A 4 5.80 5.69 -14.14
N ALA A 5 4.96 5.94 -13.15
CA ALA A 5 4.75 7.26 -12.56
C ALA A 5 4.96 7.22 -11.04
N GLU A 6 5.45 8.32 -10.49
CA GLU A 6 5.45 8.56 -9.05
C GLU A 6 4.21 9.40 -8.74
N ILE A 7 3.32 8.85 -7.90
CA ILE A 7 2.07 9.50 -7.48
C ILE A 7 1.97 9.34 -5.97
N ASN A 8 1.89 10.46 -5.24
CA ASN A 8 1.76 10.49 -3.78
C ASN A 8 2.85 9.67 -3.05
N GLY A 9 4.10 9.71 -3.52
CA GLY A 9 5.23 8.95 -2.96
C GLY A 9 5.26 7.48 -3.37
N LEU A 10 4.34 7.03 -4.23
CA LEU A 10 4.25 5.64 -4.68
C LEU A 10 4.62 5.52 -6.15
N LEU A 11 5.54 4.59 -6.44
CA LEU A 11 5.89 4.23 -7.81
C LEU A 11 4.88 3.22 -8.37
N ILE A 12 4.06 3.65 -9.35
CA ILE A 12 2.93 2.87 -9.86
C ILE A 12 2.86 2.91 -11.39
N ALA A 13 2.38 1.82 -12.00
CA ALA A 13 2.09 1.78 -13.43
C ALA A 13 0.88 2.66 -13.76
N ASN A 14 0.96 3.38 -14.88
CA ASN A 14 -0.10 4.23 -15.43
C ASN A 14 -0.74 5.20 -14.41
N ALA A 15 0.03 5.68 -13.43
CA ALA A 15 -0.45 6.54 -12.36
C ALA A 15 -1.59 5.94 -11.49
N GLY A 16 -1.78 4.62 -11.52
CA GLY A 16 -2.91 3.94 -10.85
C GLY A 16 -4.25 4.17 -11.54
N ILE A 17 -4.24 4.56 -12.81
CA ILE A 17 -5.43 4.66 -13.64
C ILE A 17 -5.76 3.27 -14.17
N ASP A 18 -6.99 2.83 -13.92
CA ASP A 18 -7.48 1.53 -14.37
C ASP A 18 -8.59 1.69 -15.43
N HIS A 19 -8.50 0.88 -16.48
CA HIS A 19 -9.51 0.76 -17.54
C HIS A 19 -10.44 -0.44 -17.31
N SER A 20 -9.99 -1.43 -16.53
CA SER A 20 -10.80 -2.59 -16.19
C SER A 20 -11.91 -2.17 -15.22
N ASN A 21 -13.04 -2.89 -15.26
CA ASN A 21 -14.17 -2.67 -14.36
C ASN A 21 -14.70 -1.21 -14.28
N SER A 22 -14.45 -0.40 -15.31
CA SER A 22 -14.71 1.05 -15.32
C SER A 22 -16.09 1.45 -15.86
N GLY A 23 -16.91 0.49 -16.30
CA GLY A 23 -18.26 0.73 -16.81
C GLY A 23 -18.34 1.02 -18.32
N GLY A 24 -17.24 0.90 -19.08
CA GLY A 24 -17.25 0.93 -20.55
C GLY A 24 -15.93 1.40 -21.18
N GLU A 25 -15.82 1.30 -22.51
CA GLU A 25 -14.56 1.56 -23.24
C GLU A 25 -13.98 2.97 -23.06
N ASN A 26 -14.84 3.96 -22.79
CA ASN A 26 -14.43 5.37 -22.65
C ASN A 26 -14.33 5.83 -21.19
N PHE A 27 -14.36 4.91 -20.24
CA PHE A 27 -14.28 5.21 -18.81
C PHE A 27 -13.00 4.65 -18.20
N VAL A 28 -12.54 5.35 -17.16
CA VAL A 28 -11.41 4.94 -16.33
C VAL A 28 -11.75 5.18 -14.87
N VAL A 29 -11.15 4.37 -14.01
CA VAL A 29 -11.17 4.56 -12.57
C VAL A 29 -9.87 5.24 -12.16
N LEU A 30 -10.00 6.34 -11.42
CA LEU A 30 -8.87 7.05 -10.84
C LEU A 30 -8.74 6.67 -9.37
N LEU A 31 -7.50 6.70 -8.86
CA LEU A 31 -7.27 6.65 -7.43
C LEU A 31 -8.02 7.79 -6.72
N PRO A 32 -8.51 7.58 -5.49
CA PRO A 32 -9.08 8.65 -4.68
C PRO A 32 -8.07 9.79 -4.53
N LYS A 33 -8.54 11.04 -4.63
CA LYS A 33 -7.69 12.24 -4.53
C LYS A 33 -6.94 12.32 -3.18
N ASN A 34 -7.54 11.79 -2.12
CA ASN A 34 -6.92 11.66 -0.81
C ASN A 34 -7.29 10.31 -0.19
N PRO A 35 -6.52 9.24 -0.49
CA PRO A 35 -6.78 7.89 0.00
C PRO A 35 -6.85 7.80 1.52
N GLN A 36 -5.97 8.54 2.21
CA GLN A 36 -5.90 8.55 3.67
C GLN A 36 -7.17 9.14 4.29
N LYS A 37 -7.71 10.22 3.71
CA LYS A 37 -8.99 10.80 4.14
C LYS A 37 -10.13 9.79 3.94
N THR A 38 -10.18 9.12 2.79
CA THR A 38 -11.20 8.13 2.47
C THR A 38 -11.24 6.98 3.49
N VAL A 39 -10.09 6.38 3.83
CA VAL A 39 -10.07 5.28 4.82
C VAL A 39 -10.42 5.74 6.24
N ASN A 40 -10.08 6.98 6.60
CA ASN A 40 -10.46 7.57 7.89
C ASN A 40 -11.97 7.79 7.99
N GLU A 41 -12.59 8.29 6.92
CA GLU A 41 -14.05 8.49 6.84
C GLU A 41 -14.79 7.16 6.92
N TYR A 42 -14.34 6.14 6.19
CA TYR A 42 -14.93 4.80 6.27
C TYR A 42 -14.77 4.18 7.66
N ARG A 43 -13.58 4.27 8.27
CA ARG A 43 -13.37 3.78 9.64
C ARG A 43 -14.32 4.45 10.62
N ALA A 44 -14.41 5.78 10.58
CA ALA A 44 -15.29 6.53 11.48
C ALA A 44 -16.77 6.17 11.27
N PHE A 45 -17.21 6.03 10.02
CA PHE A 45 -18.56 5.60 9.69
C PHE A 45 -18.87 4.20 10.26
N PHE A 46 -18.03 3.20 9.97
CA PHE A 46 -18.25 1.83 10.40
C PHE A 46 -18.13 1.64 11.92
N MET A 47 -17.21 2.34 12.58
CA MET A 47 -17.10 2.31 14.03
C MET A 47 -18.38 2.82 14.69
N LYS A 48 -18.96 3.92 14.16
CA LYS A 48 -20.20 4.49 14.67
C LYS A 48 -21.41 3.60 14.36
N GLU A 49 -21.55 3.16 13.13
CA GLU A 49 -22.71 2.39 12.66
C GLU A 49 -22.84 1.04 13.39
N PHE A 50 -21.70 0.42 13.70
CA PHE A 50 -21.66 -0.93 14.27
C PHE A 50 -21.15 -0.99 15.72
N ASP A 51 -21.01 0.17 16.40
CA ASP A 51 -20.51 0.30 17.78
C ASP A 51 -19.18 -0.47 18.02
N LEU A 52 -18.26 -0.35 17.07
CA LEU A 52 -16.97 -1.06 17.11
C LEU A 52 -15.93 -0.24 17.85
N LYS A 53 -15.22 -0.90 18.78
CA LYS A 53 -14.07 -0.29 19.48
C LYS A 53 -12.77 -0.41 18.70
N ASN A 54 -12.56 -1.56 18.05
CA ASN A 54 -11.34 -1.87 17.30
C ASN A 54 -11.71 -2.20 15.86
N LEU A 55 -11.38 -1.30 14.95
CA LEU A 55 -11.56 -1.49 13.52
C LEU A 55 -10.37 -0.92 12.76
N GLY A 56 -9.79 -1.77 11.91
CA GLY A 56 -8.84 -1.37 10.88
C GLY A 56 -9.54 -1.28 9.53
N VAL A 57 -9.21 -0.27 8.73
CA VAL A 57 -9.67 -0.13 7.34
C VAL A 57 -8.45 0.00 6.45
N ILE A 58 -8.40 -0.78 5.37
CA ILE A 58 -7.35 -0.73 4.36
C ILE A 58 -8.01 -0.43 3.02
N LEU A 59 -7.48 0.54 2.28
CA LEU A 59 -7.74 0.69 0.86
C LEU A 59 -6.63 -0.02 0.11
N SER A 60 -7.00 -0.98 -0.74
CA SER A 60 -6.07 -1.80 -1.52
C SER A 60 -6.16 -1.53 -3.01
N ASP A 61 -5.11 -1.92 -3.72
CA ASP A 61 -5.04 -1.97 -5.18
C ASP A 61 -4.06 -3.08 -5.59
N SER A 62 -4.10 -3.52 -6.85
CA SER A 62 -3.23 -4.58 -7.34
C SER A 62 -1.99 -4.01 -8.02
N ARG A 63 -0.84 -4.69 -7.84
CA ARG A 63 0.44 -4.28 -8.44
C ARG A 63 1.27 -5.48 -8.86
N VAL A 64 2.21 -5.20 -9.76
CA VAL A 64 3.27 -6.13 -10.15
C VAL A 64 4.51 -5.94 -9.29
N GLN A 65 5.26 -7.02 -9.08
CA GLN A 65 6.59 -6.96 -8.46
C GLN A 65 7.69 -7.03 -9.53
N PRO A 66 8.82 -6.32 -9.34
CA PRO A 66 9.95 -6.42 -10.26
C PRO A 66 10.36 -7.87 -10.50
N LEU A 67 10.48 -8.23 -11.79
CA LEU A 67 10.94 -9.55 -12.26
C LEU A 67 10.07 -10.75 -11.85
N LYS A 68 8.83 -10.53 -11.38
CA LYS A 68 7.88 -11.60 -11.06
C LYS A 68 6.63 -11.49 -11.93
N LYS A 69 6.13 -12.64 -12.39
CA LYS A 69 4.88 -12.72 -13.14
C LYS A 69 3.69 -12.68 -12.17
N GLY A 70 2.60 -12.07 -12.60
CA GLY A 70 1.36 -11.94 -11.84
C GLY A 70 1.26 -10.64 -11.04
N THR A 71 0.04 -10.34 -10.60
CA THR A 71 -0.29 -9.24 -9.69
C THR A 71 -0.46 -9.75 -8.27
N ILE A 72 -0.27 -8.85 -7.31
CA ILE A 72 -0.59 -9.04 -5.90
C ILE A 72 -1.34 -7.82 -5.39
N GLY A 73 -2.08 -7.96 -4.31
CA GLY A 73 -2.68 -6.82 -3.63
C GLY A 73 -1.66 -6.09 -2.76
N VAL A 74 -1.72 -4.76 -2.74
CA VAL A 74 -0.94 -3.86 -1.88
C VAL A 74 -1.82 -2.83 -1.21
N ALA A 75 -1.44 -2.36 -0.02
CA ALA A 75 -2.15 -1.33 0.71
C ALA A 75 -1.78 0.06 0.15
N ILE A 76 -2.79 0.84 -0.24
CA ILE A 76 -2.63 2.25 -0.60
C ILE A 76 -2.70 3.13 0.65
N ALA A 77 -3.69 2.87 1.51
CA ALA A 77 -3.92 3.66 2.72
C ALA A 77 -4.52 2.79 3.82
N VAL A 78 -4.24 3.16 5.06
CA VAL A 78 -4.63 2.40 6.26
C VAL A 78 -5.18 3.34 7.32
N SER A 79 -6.17 2.90 8.09
CA SER A 79 -6.66 3.59 9.28
C SER A 79 -6.92 2.60 10.41
N GLY A 80 -6.62 3.01 11.65
CA GLY A 80 -7.00 2.28 12.86
C GLY A 80 -6.04 1.23 13.38
N PHE A 81 -4.94 0.96 12.68
CA PHE A 81 -3.88 0.08 13.16
C PHE A 81 -2.53 0.49 12.59
N GLU A 82 -1.46 -0.02 13.19
CA GLU A 82 -0.08 0.20 12.75
C GLU A 82 0.25 -0.66 11.51
N PRO A 83 0.46 -0.07 10.31
CA PRO A 83 0.70 -0.84 9.09
C PRO A 83 2.07 -1.50 9.03
N ILE A 84 3.05 -0.96 9.77
CA ILE A 84 4.44 -1.44 9.78
C ILE A 84 4.81 -1.95 11.17
N GLU A 85 5.14 -3.23 11.30
CA GLU A 85 5.70 -3.76 12.54
C GLU A 85 7.22 -3.64 12.52
N ASP A 86 7.76 -2.71 13.30
CA ASP A 86 9.21 -2.58 13.50
C ASP A 86 9.74 -3.73 14.36
N CYS A 87 10.49 -4.64 13.74
CA CYS A 87 11.06 -5.79 14.42
C CYS A 87 12.52 -5.56 14.84
N ARG A 88 13.10 -4.39 14.57
CA ARG A 88 14.49 -4.10 14.90
C ARG A 88 14.72 -4.18 16.41
N GLY A 89 15.84 -4.78 16.81
CA GLY A 89 16.17 -5.04 18.20
C GLY A 89 15.50 -6.28 18.80
N ARG A 90 14.47 -6.87 18.18
CA ARG A 90 13.95 -8.18 18.61
C ARG A 90 14.98 -9.26 18.33
N SER A 91 15.09 -10.23 19.23
CA SER A 91 15.96 -11.39 19.05
C SER A 91 15.37 -12.39 18.05
N ASP A 92 16.22 -12.91 17.18
CA ASP A 92 15.92 -14.11 16.38
C ASP A 92 15.96 -15.38 17.24
N LEU A 93 15.75 -16.54 16.60
CA LEU A 93 15.76 -17.85 17.27
C LEU A 93 17.09 -18.19 17.97
N PHE A 94 18.17 -17.49 17.67
CA PHE A 94 19.51 -17.70 18.23
C PHE A 94 19.98 -16.53 19.09
N GLY A 95 19.06 -15.64 19.50
CA GLY A 95 19.36 -14.51 20.38
C GLY A 95 20.01 -13.31 19.67
N ARG A 96 20.15 -13.31 18.34
CA ARG A 96 20.75 -12.21 17.59
C ARG A 96 19.70 -11.12 17.32
N PRO A 97 20.00 -9.83 17.53
CA PRO A 97 19.04 -8.77 17.25
C PRO A 97 18.82 -8.61 15.75
N LEU A 98 17.57 -8.45 15.35
CA LEU A 98 17.20 -8.03 13.99
C LEU A 98 17.63 -6.58 13.77
N LEU A 99 18.33 -6.31 12.67
CA LEU A 99 18.94 -4.99 12.43
C LEU A 99 18.10 -4.08 11.54
N ILE A 100 17.45 -4.66 10.53
CA ILE A 100 16.76 -3.90 9.46
C ILE A 100 15.29 -4.28 9.29
N THR A 101 14.83 -5.31 10.00
CA THR A 101 13.55 -5.95 9.71
C THR A 101 12.39 -5.07 10.14
N GLN A 102 11.62 -4.62 9.17
CA GLN A 102 10.30 -4.03 9.35
C GLN A 102 9.32 -4.85 8.51
N ARG A 103 8.21 -5.29 9.09
CA ARG A 103 7.21 -6.09 8.39
C ARG A 103 6.10 -5.19 7.90
N ALA A 104 5.78 -5.26 6.61
CA ALA A 104 4.68 -4.54 5.99
C ALA A 104 3.35 -5.27 6.23
N VAL A 105 2.87 -5.25 7.48
CA VAL A 105 1.70 -6.02 7.93
C VAL A 105 0.45 -5.67 7.10
N ALA A 106 0.26 -4.41 6.74
CA ALA A 106 -0.86 -4.01 5.88
C ALA A 106 -0.78 -4.66 4.48
N ASP A 107 0.39 -4.67 3.84
CA ASP A 107 0.58 -5.31 2.53
C ASP A 107 0.42 -6.83 2.62
N ASP A 108 0.94 -7.46 3.68
CA ASP A 108 0.76 -8.91 3.91
C ASP A 108 -0.72 -9.29 3.99
N LEU A 109 -1.52 -8.48 4.73
CA LEU A 109 -2.96 -8.69 4.87
C LEU A 109 -3.70 -8.50 3.54
N VAL A 110 -3.37 -7.47 2.78
CA VAL A 110 -3.98 -7.21 1.47
C VAL A 110 -3.60 -8.29 0.47
N SER A 111 -2.33 -8.70 0.43
CA SER A 111 -1.86 -9.77 -0.45
C SER A 111 -2.61 -11.08 -0.19
N ALA A 112 -2.93 -11.40 1.07
CA ALA A 112 -3.76 -12.54 1.41
C ALA A 112 -5.23 -12.34 0.98
N ALA A 113 -5.79 -11.15 1.21
CA ALA A 113 -7.15 -10.80 0.83
C ALA A 113 -7.37 -10.80 -0.69
N GLN A 114 -6.33 -10.51 -1.49
CA GLN A 114 -6.39 -10.44 -2.95
C GLN A 114 -6.93 -11.73 -3.59
N ILE A 115 -6.68 -12.88 -2.98
CA ILE A 115 -7.19 -14.19 -3.43
C ILE A 115 -8.72 -14.20 -3.48
N LEU A 116 -9.37 -13.48 -2.55
CA LEU A 116 -10.83 -13.39 -2.45
C LEU A 116 -11.39 -12.18 -3.21
N LEU A 117 -10.66 -11.07 -3.23
CA LEU A 117 -11.04 -9.87 -3.98
C LEU A 117 -11.14 -10.19 -5.48
N GLY A 118 -10.20 -11.01 -5.99
CA GLY A 118 -10.06 -11.26 -7.41
C GLY A 118 -9.46 -10.07 -8.15
N GLU A 119 -9.37 -10.20 -9.47
CA GLU A 119 -8.86 -9.15 -10.37
C GLU A 119 -9.84 -8.83 -11.51
N ALA A 120 -10.92 -9.60 -11.62
CA ALA A 120 -11.82 -9.59 -12.76
C ALA A 120 -13.25 -9.25 -12.30
N ASP A 121 -14.21 -10.14 -12.60
CA ASP A 121 -15.64 -9.92 -12.40
C ASP A 121 -16.19 -10.63 -11.15
N GLU A 122 -15.33 -11.01 -10.20
CA GLU A 122 -15.71 -11.71 -8.97
C GLU A 122 -16.66 -10.88 -8.08
N GLN A 123 -16.78 -9.56 -8.33
CA GLN A 123 -17.69 -8.65 -7.65
C GLN A 123 -17.57 -8.71 -6.11
N THR A 124 -16.35 -8.93 -5.62
CA THR A 124 -16.04 -9.01 -4.19
C THR A 124 -15.13 -7.83 -3.79
N PRO A 125 -15.65 -6.60 -3.68
CA PRO A 125 -14.82 -5.41 -3.43
C PRO A 125 -14.39 -5.25 -1.96
N ILE A 126 -14.92 -6.07 -1.05
CA ILE A 126 -14.67 -5.97 0.40
C ILE A 126 -14.39 -7.35 0.97
N VAL A 127 -13.30 -7.46 1.73
CA VAL A 127 -12.94 -8.65 2.51
C VAL A 127 -12.80 -8.27 3.98
N ILE A 128 -13.35 -9.10 4.87
CA ILE A 128 -13.26 -8.91 6.33
C ILE A 128 -12.22 -9.87 6.89
N ILE A 129 -11.16 -9.31 7.50
CA ILE A 129 -10.13 -10.08 8.18
C ILE A 129 -10.39 -10.04 9.69
N LYS A 130 -10.56 -11.21 10.31
CA LYS A 130 -10.74 -11.35 11.77
C LYS A 130 -9.50 -11.99 12.39
N GLY A 131 -9.14 -11.54 13.60
CA GLY A 131 -7.96 -12.04 14.30
C GLY A 131 -6.63 -11.61 13.67
N ALA A 132 -6.63 -10.51 12.92
CA ALA A 132 -5.40 -9.97 12.34
C ALA A 132 -4.41 -9.60 13.47
N PRO A 133 -3.12 -9.96 13.35
CA PRO A 133 -2.10 -9.68 14.36
C PRO A 133 -1.61 -8.23 14.25
N VAL A 134 -2.53 -7.28 14.45
CA VAL A 134 -2.27 -5.85 14.30
C VAL A 134 -2.40 -5.12 15.64
N THR A 135 -1.62 -4.05 15.79
CA THR A 135 -1.74 -3.13 16.93
C THR A 135 -2.73 -2.04 16.57
N PHE A 136 -3.92 -2.04 17.19
CA PHE A 136 -4.89 -0.97 17.01
C PHE A 136 -4.38 0.35 17.59
N ILE A 137 -4.66 1.44 16.88
CA ILE A 137 -4.26 2.80 17.26
C ILE A 137 -5.38 3.80 16.91
N ASP A 138 -5.50 4.85 17.70
CA ASP A 138 -6.46 5.95 17.45
C ASP A 138 -5.80 7.22 16.91
N LYS A 139 -4.48 7.17 16.72
CA LYS A 139 -3.70 8.22 16.06
C LYS A 139 -3.47 7.88 14.58
N PRO A 140 -3.05 8.85 13.74
CA PRO A 140 -2.60 8.55 12.39
C PRO A 140 -1.52 7.46 12.39
N PRO A 141 -1.60 6.47 11.47
CA PRO A 141 -0.61 5.41 11.36
C PRO A 141 0.76 5.94 10.93
N SER A 142 1.80 5.15 11.15
CA SER A 142 3.10 5.45 10.54
C SER A 142 3.00 5.42 9.01
N SER A 143 3.93 6.12 8.37
CA SER A 143 4.00 6.14 6.91
C SER A 143 4.41 4.76 6.39
N MET A 144 3.69 4.29 5.36
CA MET A 144 4.12 3.13 4.55
C MET A 144 5.05 3.55 3.41
N GLN A 145 5.27 4.86 3.22
CA GLN A 145 6.12 5.39 2.15
C GLN A 145 7.59 5.37 2.56
N MET A 146 8.44 5.22 1.56
CA MET A 146 9.88 5.22 1.69
C MET A 146 10.45 6.21 0.69
N ASP A 147 11.46 6.96 1.10
CA ASP A 147 12.13 7.92 0.22
C ASP A 147 12.78 7.20 -0.98
N PRO A 148 12.74 7.78 -2.20
CA PRO A 148 13.30 7.15 -3.39
C PRO A 148 14.78 6.75 -3.24
N GLU A 149 15.57 7.52 -2.49
CA GLU A 149 16.98 7.27 -2.21
C GLU A 149 17.20 6.08 -1.24
N GLU A 150 16.23 5.75 -0.40
CA GLU A 150 16.27 4.60 0.50
C GLU A 150 15.67 3.34 -0.16
N CYS A 151 14.79 3.53 -1.13
CA CYS A 151 14.14 2.46 -1.87
C CYS A 151 15.16 1.70 -2.73
N LEU A 152 15.28 0.38 -2.51
CA LEU A 152 16.18 -0.52 -3.24
C LEU A 152 16.10 -0.34 -4.77
N TYR A 153 14.88 -0.20 -5.31
CA TYR A 153 14.66 -0.07 -6.74
C TYR A 153 14.89 1.36 -7.22
N MET A 154 14.29 2.33 -6.52
CA MET A 154 14.34 3.72 -6.95
C MET A 154 15.69 4.36 -6.74
N ASN A 155 16.48 3.97 -5.75
CA ASN A 155 17.80 4.55 -5.51
C ASN A 155 18.70 4.41 -6.75
N ILE A 156 18.63 3.27 -7.44
CA ILE A 156 19.35 3.05 -8.70
C ILE A 156 18.92 4.12 -9.72
N PHE A 157 17.63 4.30 -9.94
CA PHE A 157 17.11 5.30 -10.88
C PHE A 157 17.35 6.74 -10.42
N ALA A 158 17.22 7.03 -9.14
CA ALA A 158 17.43 8.34 -8.53
C ALA A 158 18.87 8.80 -8.79
N GLN A 159 19.86 7.93 -8.64
CA GLN A 159 21.24 8.27 -8.98
C GLN A 159 21.43 8.63 -10.47
N TYR A 160 20.69 8.01 -11.38
CA TYR A 160 20.77 8.34 -12.82
C TYR A 160 19.92 9.57 -13.20
N LEU A 161 18.74 9.73 -12.60
CA LEU A 161 17.79 10.80 -12.89
C LEU A 161 18.20 12.12 -12.22
N LEU A 162 18.66 12.09 -10.97
CA LEU A 162 19.05 13.28 -10.20
C LEU A 162 20.42 13.84 -10.67
N LYS A 163 21.38 12.98 -11.02
CA LYS A 163 22.65 13.43 -11.65
C LYS A 163 22.43 14.19 -12.96
N LYS A 164 21.32 13.93 -13.66
CA LYS A 164 20.98 14.62 -14.91
C LYS A 164 20.43 16.04 -14.67
N ASN A 165 19.90 16.32 -13.48
CA ASN A 165 19.41 17.64 -13.10
C ASN A 165 20.53 18.56 -12.60
N GLU A 166 21.59 18.03 -12.01
CA GLU A 166 22.78 18.81 -11.64
C GLU A 166 23.56 19.27 -12.89
N LYS A 167 23.76 18.39 -13.87
CA LYS A 167 24.40 18.73 -15.16
C LYS A 167 23.61 19.68 -16.06
N LYS A 168 22.34 19.95 -15.75
CA LYS A 168 21.51 20.93 -16.49
C LYS A 168 21.49 22.32 -15.83
N LYS A 169 22.10 22.46 -14.65
CA LYS A 169 22.23 23.73 -13.93
C LYS A 169 23.61 24.38 -14.11
N GLU A 170 24.51 23.74 -14.86
CA GLU A 170 25.74 24.31 -15.44
C GLU A 170 25.50 24.66 -16.91
#